data_AF-A0AAW6P6J0-F1
#
_entry.id   AF-A0AAW6P6J0-F1
#
_cell.length_a   1.000
_cell.length_b   1.000
_cell.length_c   1.000
_cell.angle_alpha   90.00
_cell.angle_beta   90.00
_cell.angle_gamma   90.00
#
_symmetry.space_group_name_H-M   'P 1'
#
loop_
_entity.id
_entity.type
_entity.pdbx_description
1 polymer ?
#
loop_
_entity_poly.entity_id
_entity_poly.type
_entity_poly.pdbx_seq_one_letter_code
_entity_poly.pdbx_strand_id
1 'polypeptide(L)'
;ELLAAWRAAGAPLLHVRHISRAPGSPFWPGQPGAEFQDALAPLEHEQVLEKNVPDAFANSGLERWLRVRGIDTLVIAGVSTNHSVESTARSAGNLGFRTFVVADACFAFEQRDYHGTLRSAEEVHAMALGNLQGEYAWVLEAAQALGMARDG
;
A
#
# COMPACT_ATOMS: atom_id res chain seq x y z
N GLU A 1 -9.24 -0.51 -11.52
CA GLU A 1 -9.40 0.80 -12.21
C GLU A 1 -8.19 1.70 -12.04
N LEU A 2 -7.77 2.02 -10.80
CA LEU A 2 -6.59 2.85 -10.53
C LEU A 2 -5.34 2.44 -11.31
N LEU A 3 -4.96 1.16 -11.26
CA LEU A 3 -3.81 0.63 -12.00
C LEU A 3 -3.87 0.93 -13.50
N ALA A 4 -5.05 0.76 -14.12
CA ALA A 4 -5.24 1.04 -15.53
C ALA A 4 -5.15 2.54 -15.83
N ALA A 5 -5.67 3.40 -14.94
CA ALA A 5 -5.58 4.85 -15.09
C ALA A 5 -4.13 5.36 -14.99
N TRP A 6 -3.35 4.86 -14.02
CA TRP A 6 -1.93 5.19 -13.89
C TRP A 6 -1.13 4.75 -15.12
N ARG A 7 -1.36 3.53 -15.61
CA ARG A 7 -0.76 3.03 -16.86
C ARG A 7 -1.11 3.91 -18.06
N ALA A 8 -2.39 4.27 -18.23
CA ALA A 8 -2.86 5.08 -19.35
C ALA A 8 -2.30 6.51 -19.32
N ALA A 9 -2.05 7.06 -18.13
CA ALA A 9 -1.43 8.37 -17.97
C ALA A 9 0.10 8.34 -18.11
N GLY A 10 0.73 7.15 -18.13
CA GLY A 10 2.19 7.02 -18.07
C GLY A 10 2.79 7.50 -16.74
N ALA A 11 1.97 7.56 -15.68
CA ALA A 11 2.38 8.04 -14.37
C ALA A 11 3.29 7.02 -13.67
N PRO A 12 4.19 7.45 -12.76
CA PRO A 12 5.04 6.54 -12.00
C PRO A 12 4.23 5.50 -11.22
N LEU A 13 4.59 4.23 -11.38
CA LEU A 13 3.91 3.10 -10.76
C LEU A 13 4.92 2.18 -10.07
N LEU A 14 4.59 1.74 -8.86
CA LEU A 14 5.38 0.80 -8.07
C LEU A 14 4.48 -0.28 -7.50
N HIS A 15 4.80 -1.53 -7.80
CA HIS A 15 4.18 -2.69 -7.17
C HIS A 15 4.98 -3.11 -5.94
N VAL A 16 4.30 -3.39 -4.84
CA VAL A 16 4.96 -3.85 -3.60
C VAL A 16 4.51 -5.27 -3.29
N ARG A 17 5.47 -6.17 -3.11
CA ARG A 17 5.25 -7.57 -2.76
C ARG A 17 5.85 -7.88 -1.40
N HIS A 18 5.10 -8.58 -0.55
CA HIS A 18 5.65 -9.14 0.68
C HIS A 18 6.23 -10.53 0.44
N ILE A 19 7.48 -10.71 0.81
CA ILE A 19 8.20 -11.99 0.79
C ILE A 19 8.63 -12.32 2.21
N SER A 20 8.05 -13.38 2.77
CA SER A 20 8.35 -13.84 4.12
C SER A 20 9.70 -14.52 4.20
N ARG A 21 10.39 -14.34 5.33
CA ARG A 21 11.62 -15.06 5.70
C ARG A 21 11.36 -16.25 6.63
N ALA A 22 10.10 -16.54 6.95
CA ALA A 22 9.73 -17.67 7.79
C ALA A 22 9.41 -18.90 6.92
N PRO A 23 10.17 -20.01 7.05
CA PRO A 23 9.85 -21.25 6.36
C PRO A 23 8.41 -21.70 6.64
N GLY A 24 7.69 -22.13 5.59
CA GLY A 24 6.29 -22.55 5.70
C GLY A 24 5.27 -21.42 5.73
N SER A 25 5.69 -20.15 5.67
CA SER A 25 4.77 -19.04 5.47
C SER A 25 4.07 -19.13 4.11
N PRO A 26 2.77 -18.76 4.00
CA PRO A 26 2.10 -18.62 2.71
C PRO A 26 2.77 -17.61 1.76
N PHE A 27 3.55 -16.68 2.32
CA PHE A 27 4.32 -15.66 1.58
C PHE A 27 5.80 -16.04 1.40
N TRP A 28 6.19 -17.29 1.65
CA TRP A 28 7.55 -17.76 1.37
C TRP A 28 7.84 -17.73 -0.14
N PRO A 29 9.09 -17.44 -0.60
CA PRO A 29 9.43 -17.44 -2.02
C PRO A 29 8.95 -18.70 -2.77
N GLY A 30 8.27 -18.48 -3.90
CA GLY A 30 7.74 -19.56 -4.75
C GLY A 30 6.42 -20.17 -4.25
N GLN A 31 5.83 -19.67 -3.16
CA GLN A 31 4.47 -20.05 -2.76
C GLN A 31 3.43 -19.21 -3.52
N PRO A 32 2.24 -19.77 -3.82
CA PRO A 32 1.17 -19.02 -4.49
C PRO A 32 0.74 -17.76 -3.73
N GLY A 33 0.81 -17.76 -2.40
CA GLY A 33 0.49 -16.59 -1.59
C GLY A 33 1.47 -15.43 -1.77
N ALA A 34 2.68 -15.68 -2.29
CA ALA A 34 3.64 -14.65 -2.65
C ALA A 34 3.43 -14.10 -4.07
N GLU A 35 2.55 -14.67 -4.89
CA GLU A 35 2.31 -14.19 -6.26
C GLU A 35 1.35 -13.00 -6.27
N PHE A 36 1.46 -12.17 -7.31
CA PHE A 36 0.45 -11.13 -7.55
C PHE A 36 -0.83 -11.78 -8.07
N GLN A 37 -1.98 -11.20 -7.74
CA GLN A 37 -3.22 -11.56 -8.42
C GLN A 37 -3.12 -11.20 -9.91
N ASP A 38 -3.60 -12.07 -10.81
CA ASP A 38 -3.48 -11.89 -12.26
C ASP A 38 -3.96 -10.52 -12.74
N ALA A 39 -5.08 -10.03 -12.19
CA ALA A 39 -5.65 -8.72 -12.55
C ALA A 39 -4.78 -7.52 -12.14
N LEU A 40 -3.83 -7.73 -11.22
CA LEU A 40 -2.92 -6.73 -10.67
C LEU A 40 -1.46 -7.06 -10.97
N ALA A 41 -1.18 -8.03 -11.83
CA ALA A 41 0.17 -8.44 -12.15
C ALA A 41 0.98 -7.27 -12.77
N PRO A 42 2.23 -7.08 -12.34
CA PRO A 42 3.13 -6.11 -12.96
C PRO A 42 3.42 -6.47 -14.43
N LEU A 43 3.55 -5.46 -15.28
CA LEU A 43 4.12 -5.62 -16.61
C LEU A 43 5.66 -5.70 -16.51
N GLU A 44 6.30 -6.24 -17.55
CA GLU A 44 7.76 -6.47 -17.57
C GLU A 44 8.61 -5.21 -17.30
N HIS A 45 8.11 -4.04 -17.70
CA HIS A 45 8.79 -2.75 -17.52
C HIS A 45 8.37 -2.00 -16.24
N GLU A 46 7.44 -2.54 -15.45
CA GLU A 46 6.96 -1.91 -14.23
C GLU A 46 7.83 -2.27 -13.03
N GLN A 47 8.04 -1.30 -12.14
CA GLN A 47 8.88 -1.53 -10.97
C GLN A 47 8.16 -2.42 -9.95
N VAL A 48 8.87 -3.42 -9.45
CA VAL A 48 8.49 -4.22 -8.28
C VAL A 48 9.46 -3.95 -7.14
N LEU A 49 8.94 -3.77 -5.93
CA LEU A 49 9.68 -3.73 -4.68
C LEU A 49 9.26 -4.91 -3.81
N GLU A 50 10.23 -5.69 -3.36
CA GLU A 50 10.00 -6.74 -2.39
C GLU A 50 10.34 -6.27 -0.98
N LYS A 51 9.47 -6.56 -0.02
CA LYS A 51 9.66 -6.26 1.41
C LYS A 51 9.42 -7.50 2.25
N ASN A 52 10.06 -7.55 3.42
CA ASN A 52 9.97 -8.66 4.37
C ASN A 52 9.34 -8.24 5.71
N VAL A 53 8.94 -6.98 5.83
CA VAL A 53 8.22 -6.40 6.98
C VAL A 53 6.97 -5.64 6.48
N PRO A 54 6.06 -5.17 7.36
CA PRO A 54 4.88 -4.41 6.96
C PRO A 54 5.19 -3.10 6.23
N ASP A 55 6.12 -2.31 6.75
CA ASP A 55 6.52 -1.04 6.15
C ASP A 55 7.33 -1.24 4.86
N ALA A 56 6.87 -0.66 3.74
CA ALA A 56 7.58 -0.70 2.48
C ALA A 56 8.82 0.21 2.45
N PHE A 57 9.00 1.16 3.37
CA PHE A 57 10.21 1.99 3.48
C PHE A 57 11.34 1.30 4.25
N ALA A 58 10.98 0.45 5.22
CA ALA A 58 11.94 -0.21 6.08
C ALA A 58 12.84 -1.16 5.27
N ASN A 59 14.15 -0.87 5.28
CA ASN A 59 15.20 -1.71 4.67
C ASN A 59 15.00 -2.00 3.17
N SER A 60 14.36 -1.10 2.40
CA SER A 60 13.97 -1.36 1.01
C SER A 60 14.58 -0.42 -0.04
N GLY A 61 15.17 0.70 0.39
CA GLY A 61 15.67 1.76 -0.51
C GLY A 61 14.57 2.59 -1.20
N LEU A 62 13.30 2.38 -0.86
CA LEU A 62 12.14 3.04 -1.47
C LEU A 62 12.24 4.57 -1.40
N GLU A 63 12.60 5.13 -0.25
CA GLU A 63 12.73 6.59 -0.11
C GLU A 63 13.71 7.17 -1.14
N ARG A 64 14.90 6.57 -1.25
CA ARG A 64 15.91 7.00 -2.23
C ARG A 64 15.38 6.85 -3.66
N TRP A 65 14.69 5.75 -3.96
CA TRP A 65 14.13 5.49 -5.29
C TRP A 65 13.11 6.57 -5.70
N LEU A 66 12.27 7.00 -4.76
CA LEU A 66 11.28 8.08 -4.96
C LEU A 66 11.96 9.45 -5.12
N ARG A 67 12.87 9.81 -4.20
CA ARG A 67 13.55 11.11 -4.17
C ARG A 67 14.37 11.38 -5.42
N VAL A 68 15.12 10.39 -5.91
CA VAL A 68 15.94 10.53 -7.13
C VAL A 68 15.07 10.74 -8.38
N ARG A 69 13.80 10.31 -8.35
CA ARG A 69 12.82 10.51 -9.43
C ARG A 69 11.99 11.77 -9.26
N GLY A 70 12.23 12.57 -8.22
CA GLY A 70 11.43 13.76 -7.91
C GLY A 70 9.99 13.44 -7.48
N ILE A 71 9.70 12.20 -7.10
CA ILE A 71 8.36 11.81 -6.65
C ILE A 71 8.19 12.27 -5.21
N ASP A 72 7.26 13.19 -4.97
CA ASP A 72 6.92 13.73 -3.65
C ASP A 72 5.53 13.34 -3.14
N THR A 73 4.73 12.69 -3.99
CA THR A 73 3.32 12.36 -3.75
C THR A 73 3.08 10.88 -3.95
N LEU A 74 2.45 10.24 -2.98
CA LEU A 74 2.15 8.82 -2.98
C LEU A 74 0.65 8.58 -2.88
N VAL A 75 0.10 7.78 -3.79
CA VAL A 75 -1.27 7.27 -3.72
C VAL A 75 -1.19 5.77 -3.44
N ILE A 76 -1.63 5.36 -2.25
CA ILE A 76 -1.45 4.02 -1.72
C ILE A 76 -2.78 3.27 -1.73
N ALA A 77 -2.77 2.07 -2.33
CA ALA A 77 -3.86 1.10 -2.32
C ALA A 77 -3.29 -0.31 -2.06
N GLY A 78 -4.08 -1.22 -1.49
CA GLY A 78 -3.65 -2.60 -1.25
C GLY A 78 -4.13 -3.22 0.06
N VAL A 79 -3.37 -4.18 0.59
CA VAL A 79 -3.79 -5.03 1.72
C VAL A 79 -2.65 -5.33 2.72
N SER A 80 -2.93 -5.43 4.03
CA SER A 80 -4.16 -5.02 4.71
C SER A 80 -4.09 -3.57 5.17
N THR A 81 -5.24 -2.90 5.27
CA THR A 81 -5.35 -1.50 5.67
C THR A 81 -4.60 -1.21 6.96
N ASN A 82 -4.87 -1.99 8.01
CA ASN A 82 -4.32 -1.80 9.36
C ASN A 82 -2.91 -2.36 9.59
N HIS A 83 -2.28 -2.95 8.55
CA HIS A 83 -0.91 -3.48 8.65
C HIS A 83 0.00 -2.84 7.61
N SER A 84 0.20 -3.47 6.44
CA SER A 84 1.20 -3.03 5.48
C SER A 84 0.88 -1.66 4.87
N VAL A 85 -0.41 -1.38 4.63
CA VAL A 85 -0.85 -0.09 4.10
C VAL A 85 -0.61 1.01 5.14
N GLU A 86 -1.18 0.88 6.34
CA GLU A 86 -1.03 1.86 7.41
C GLU A 86 0.44 2.08 7.81
N SER A 87 1.23 1.02 7.96
CA SER A 87 2.65 1.14 8.30
C SER A 87 3.42 1.92 7.25
N THR A 88 3.14 1.68 5.96
CA THR A 88 3.82 2.38 4.86
C THR A 88 3.34 3.83 4.76
N ALA A 89 2.05 4.08 4.95
CA ALA A 89 1.48 5.43 4.91
C ALA A 89 2.01 6.30 6.06
N ARG A 90 2.13 5.74 7.28
CA ARG A 90 2.76 6.42 8.42
C ARG A 90 4.19 6.83 8.13
N SER A 91 5.00 5.92 7.60
CA SER A 91 6.39 6.22 7.22
C SER A 91 6.47 7.25 6.10
N ALA A 92 5.62 7.15 5.07
CA ALA A 92 5.56 8.13 3.99
C ALA A 92 5.24 9.55 4.51
N GLY A 93 4.21 9.69 5.34
CA GLY A 93 3.85 10.97 5.95
C GLY A 93 4.97 11.54 6.82
N ASN A 94 5.56 10.71 7.69
CA ASN A 94 6.67 11.13 8.56
C ASN A 94 7.93 11.55 7.79
N LEU A 95 8.17 10.94 6.62
CA LEU A 95 9.27 11.31 5.72
C LEU A 95 8.95 12.56 4.87
N GLY A 96 7.75 13.13 5.01
CA GLY A 96 7.33 14.36 4.33
C GLY A 96 6.82 14.17 2.90
N PHE A 97 6.38 12.96 2.53
CA PHE A 97 5.66 12.75 1.27
C PHE A 97 4.19 13.19 1.41
N ARG A 98 3.63 13.82 0.37
CA ARG A 98 2.19 14.04 0.27
C ARG A 98 1.52 12.69 0.08
N THR A 99 0.95 12.15 1.14
CA THR A 99 0.51 10.75 1.18
C THR A 99 -1.01 10.67 1.14
N PHE A 100 -1.51 9.80 0.28
CA PHE A 100 -2.93 9.52 0.13
C PHE A 100 -3.17 8.02 0.25
N VAL A 101 -4.24 7.64 0.96
CA VAL A 101 -4.69 6.24 1.06
C VAL A 101 -6.08 6.14 0.45
N VAL A 102 -6.23 5.25 -0.52
CA VAL A 102 -7.50 5.05 -1.22
C VAL A 102 -8.34 4.03 -0.45
N ALA A 103 -9.38 4.49 0.24
CA ALA A 103 -10.18 3.70 1.18
C ALA A 103 -10.84 2.49 0.51
N ASP A 104 -11.65 2.72 -0.54
CA ASP A 104 -12.33 1.69 -1.33
C ASP A 104 -11.41 0.79 -2.17
N ALA A 105 -10.12 1.10 -2.27
CA ALA A 105 -9.10 0.24 -2.87
C ALA A 105 -8.19 -0.44 -1.84
N CYS A 106 -8.56 -0.39 -0.56
CA CYS A 106 -7.93 -1.13 0.52
C CYS A 106 -8.94 -2.03 1.24
N PHE A 107 -8.45 -3.09 1.89
CA PHE A 107 -9.31 -3.89 2.77
C PHE A 107 -8.54 -4.42 3.99
N ALA A 108 -9.31 -4.75 5.03
CA ALA A 108 -8.81 -5.38 6.25
C ALA A 108 -9.50 -6.73 6.49
N PHE A 109 -9.11 -7.39 7.57
CA PHE A 109 -9.70 -8.65 8.00
C PHE A 109 -10.23 -8.49 9.43
N GLU A 110 -11.15 -9.37 9.83
CA GLU A 110 -11.56 -9.45 11.22
C GLU A 110 -10.36 -9.78 12.12
N GLN A 111 -10.32 -9.20 13.31
CA GLN A 111 -9.20 -9.37 14.24
C GLN A 111 -9.68 -9.25 15.69
N ARG A 112 -9.09 -10.05 16.58
CA ARG A 112 -9.27 -9.83 18.02
C ARG A 112 -8.40 -8.67 18.49
N ASP A 113 -8.99 -7.72 19.18
CA ASP A 113 -8.23 -6.66 19.85
C ASP A 113 -7.45 -7.19 21.06
N TYR A 114 -6.69 -6.31 21.71
CA TYR A 114 -5.88 -6.67 22.88
C TYR A 114 -6.70 -7.25 24.04
N HIS A 115 -7.97 -6.85 24.17
CA HIS A 115 -8.89 -7.36 25.18
C HIS A 115 -9.61 -8.65 24.74
N GLY A 116 -9.25 -9.21 23.58
CA GLY A 116 -9.85 -10.40 23.02
C GLY A 116 -11.19 -10.18 22.34
N THR A 117 -11.66 -8.93 22.23
CA THR A 117 -12.93 -8.61 21.56
C THR A 117 -12.73 -8.76 20.07
N LEU A 118 -13.58 -9.56 19.42
CA LEU A 118 -13.55 -9.69 17.97
C LEU A 118 -14.06 -8.41 17.34
N ARG A 119 -13.24 -7.80 16.48
CA ARG A 119 -13.58 -6.64 15.66
C ARG A 119 -13.81 -7.09 14.24
N SER A 120 -14.86 -6.57 13.62
CA SER A 120 -15.15 -6.84 12.21
C SER A 120 -14.05 -6.24 11.33
N ALA A 121 -13.94 -6.75 10.10
CA ALA A 121 -13.03 -6.17 9.12
C ALA A 121 -13.33 -4.67 8.85
N GLU A 122 -14.61 -4.29 8.88
CA GLU A 122 -15.06 -2.91 8.73
C GLU A 122 -14.62 -2.03 9.91
N GLU A 123 -14.78 -2.51 11.15
CA GLU A 123 -14.30 -1.78 12.34
C GLU A 123 -12.78 -1.57 12.29
N VAL A 124 -12.03 -2.62 11.95
CA VAL A 124 -10.56 -2.56 11.83
C VAL A 124 -10.13 -1.59 10.73
N HIS A 125 -10.79 -1.66 9.56
CA HIS A 125 -10.52 -0.79 8.42
C HIS A 125 -10.81 0.67 8.75
N ALA A 126 -12.00 0.97 9.29
CA ALA A 126 -12.41 2.33 9.64
C ALA A 126 -11.50 2.96 10.71
N MET A 127 -11.09 2.19 11.72
CA MET A 127 -10.16 2.68 12.75
C MET A 127 -8.76 2.97 12.19
N ALA A 128 -8.23 2.10 11.31
CA ALA A 128 -6.95 2.35 10.66
C ALA A 128 -6.99 3.61 9.77
N LEU A 129 -8.05 3.78 8.97
CA LEU A 129 -8.22 4.99 8.15
C LEU A 129 -8.36 6.25 9.02
N GLY A 130 -9.13 6.18 10.11
CA GLY A 130 -9.28 7.27 11.07
C GLY A 130 -7.95 7.68 11.72
N ASN A 131 -7.08 6.71 12.02
CA ASN A 131 -5.74 7.00 12.56
C ASN A 131 -4.81 7.66 11.54
N LEU A 132 -5.01 7.41 10.25
CA LEU A 132 -4.19 7.96 9.16
C LEU A 132 -4.61 9.38 8.79
N GLN A 133 -5.92 9.63 8.77
CA GLN A 133 -6.52 10.85 8.22
C GLN A 133 -5.96 12.13 8.83
N GLY A 134 -5.39 12.99 7.99
CA GLY A 134 -4.91 14.33 8.34
C GLY A 134 -3.58 14.36 9.10
N GLU A 135 -3.17 13.26 9.73
CA GLU A 135 -1.91 13.17 10.48
C GLU A 135 -0.78 12.56 9.63
N TYR A 136 -1.04 11.40 9.01
CA TYR A 136 -0.05 10.66 8.23
C TYR A 136 -0.35 10.66 6.74
N ALA A 137 -1.63 10.68 6.39
CA ALA A 137 -2.11 10.65 5.02
C ALA A 137 -3.50 11.30 4.92
N TRP A 138 -3.88 11.70 3.70
CA TRP A 138 -5.26 12.01 3.37
C TRP A 138 -5.96 10.77 2.84
N VAL A 139 -7.09 10.41 3.44
CA VAL A 139 -7.94 9.32 3.00
C VAL A 139 -8.93 9.85 1.96
N LEU A 140 -9.06 9.12 0.85
CA LEU A 140 -9.95 9.45 -0.26
C LEU A 140 -10.50 8.20 -0.93
N GLU A 141 -11.48 8.37 -1.82
CA GLU A 141 -12.03 7.29 -2.64
C GLU A 141 -11.37 7.22 -4.01
N ALA A 142 -11.43 6.06 -4.67
CA ALA A 142 -10.82 5.84 -5.98
C ALA A 142 -11.25 6.89 -7.01
N ALA A 143 -12.53 7.28 -6.99
CA ALA A 143 -13.07 8.33 -7.88
C ALA A 143 -12.31 9.66 -7.77
N GLN A 144 -11.86 10.03 -6.57
CA GLN A 144 -11.06 11.23 -6.33
C GLN A 144 -9.60 11.01 -6.76
N ALA A 145 -9.06 9.82 -6.48
CA ALA A 145 -7.68 9.48 -6.82
C ALA A 145 -7.44 9.42 -8.34
N LEU A 146 -8.44 9.01 -9.14
CA LEU A 146 -8.32 8.91 -10.60
C LEU A 146 -7.94 10.24 -11.27
N GLY A 147 -8.29 11.39 -10.68
CA GLY A 147 -7.85 12.70 -11.17
C GLY A 147 -6.35 12.92 -11.03
N MET A 148 -5.74 12.35 -9.98
CA MET A 148 -4.34 12.58 -9.63
C MET A 148 -3.35 11.87 -10.57
N ALA A 149 -3.81 10.85 -11.31
CA ALA A 149 -2.97 10.14 -12.28
C ALA A 149 -2.44 11.06 -13.39
N ARG A 150 -3.11 12.18 -13.66
CA ARG A 150 -2.80 13.10 -14.77
C ARG A 150 -1.93 14.29 -14.36
N ASP A 151 -1.81 14.54 -13.06
CA ASP A 151 -1.20 15.73 -12.48
C ASP A 151 0.25 15.48 -12.01
N GLY A 152 0.76 14.26 -12.17
CA GLY A 152 2.07 13.79 -11.70
C GLY A 152 3.09 13.58 -12.80
#